data_AF-A0A1E9VTY5-F1
#
_entry.id   AF-A0A1E9VTY5-F1
#
_cell.length_a   1.000
_cell.length_b   1.000
_cell.length_c   1.000
_cell.angle_alpha   90.00
_cell.angle_beta   90.00
_cell.angle_gamma   90.00
#
_symmetry.space_group_name_H-M   'P 1'
#
loop_
_entity.id
_entity.type
_entity.pdbx_description
1 polymer ?
#
loop_
_entity_poly.entity_id
_entity_poly.type
_entity_poly.pdbx_seq_one_letter_code
_entity_poly.pdbx_strand_id
1 'polypeptide(L)'
;MGIDLPTPAAADVYVDNVFMVFALANRARRYTQGIALPLSVRDVCDVCEHYQSLLPRAWLFELIFMLDDLWLDEYNKSSKKT
;
A
#
# COMPACT_ATOMS: atom_id res chain seq x y z
N MET A 1 -17.88 -23.23 27.93
CA MET A 1 -16.99 -22.08 28.17
C MET A 1 -16.79 -21.38 26.84
N GLY A 2 -17.33 -20.18 26.67
CA GLY A 2 -17.08 -19.37 25.48
C GLY A 2 -15.67 -18.80 25.58
N ILE A 3 -14.83 -19.09 24.59
CA ILE A 3 -13.53 -18.43 24.43
C ILE A 3 -13.80 -16.95 24.15
N ASP A 4 -13.40 -16.09 25.09
CA ASP A 4 -13.45 -14.64 24.92
C ASP A 4 -12.37 -14.28 23.90
N LEU A 5 -12.78 -14.09 22.65
CA LEU A 5 -11.88 -13.63 21.59
C LEU A 5 -11.54 -12.17 21.89
N PRO A 6 -10.26 -11.78 21.84
CA PRO A 6 -9.87 -10.41 22.06
C PRO A 6 -10.62 -9.51 21.07
N THR A 7 -11.29 -8.48 21.59
CA THR A 7 -11.95 -7.48 20.77
C THR A 7 -10.92 -6.93 19.78
N PRO A 8 -11.17 -7.04 18.45
CA PRO A 8 -10.22 -6.51 17.48
C PRO A 8 -10.04 -5.02 17.76
N ALA A 9 -8.80 -4.55 17.66
CA ALA A 9 -8.50 -3.13 17.79
C ALA A 9 -9.44 -2.35 16.86
N ALA A 10 -10.01 -1.25 17.37
CA ALA A 10 -10.85 -0.39 16.55
C ALA A 10 -10.02 0.10 15.36
N ALA A 11 -10.32 -0.43 14.18
CA ALA A 11 -9.59 -0.11 12.99
C ALA A 11 -9.98 1.31 12.56
N ASP A 12 -8.97 2.16 12.34
CA ASP A 12 -9.20 3.50 11.81
C ASP A 12 -9.49 3.35 10.32
N VAL A 13 -10.73 3.67 9.95
CA VAL A 13 -11.26 3.55 8.59
C VAL A 13 -10.40 4.32 7.57
N TYR A 14 -9.74 5.42 7.96
CA TYR A 14 -8.83 6.15 7.08
C TYR A 14 -7.53 5.40 6.86
N VAL A 15 -6.97 4.83 7.93
CA VAL A 15 -5.74 4.03 7.88
C VAL A 15 -5.96 2.77 7.05
N ASP A 16 -7.08 2.07 7.26
CA ASP A 16 -7.47 0.90 6.47
C ASP A 16 -7.64 1.24 4.98
N ASN A 17 -8.24 2.40 4.67
CA ASN A 17 -8.38 2.85 3.29
C ASN A 17 -7.02 3.06 2.61
N VAL A 18 -6.07 3.70 3.29
CA VAL A 18 -4.70 3.91 2.76
C VAL A 18 -4.01 2.57 2.48
N PHE A 19 -4.02 1.65 3.45
CA PHE A 19 -3.38 0.35 3.28
C PHE A 19 -4.04 -0.48 2.19
N MET A 20 -5.36 -0.43 2.07
CA MET A 20 -6.10 -1.11 1.01
C MET A 20 -5.68 -0.58 -0.37
N VAL A 21 -5.65 0.74 -0.56
CA VAL A 21 -5.25 1.34 -1.84
C VAL A 21 -3.79 1.00 -2.16
N PHE A 22 -2.89 1.12 -1.19
CA PHE A 22 -1.49 0.73 -1.35
C PHE A 22 -1.34 -0.74 -1.75
N ALA A 23 -2.03 -1.66 -1.06
CA ALA A 23 -1.94 -3.09 -1.36
C ALA A 23 -2.42 -3.43 -2.78
N LEU A 24 -3.50 -2.78 -3.23
CA LEU A 24 -4.03 -2.96 -4.58
C LEU A 24 -3.08 -2.39 -5.64
N ALA A 25 -2.55 -1.17 -5.42
CA ALA A 25 -1.59 -0.56 -6.34
C ALA A 25 -0.28 -1.37 -6.39
N ASN A 26 0.21 -1.85 -5.25
CA ASN A 26 1.41 -2.66 -5.15
C ASN A 26 1.29 -3.99 -5.90
N ARG A 27 0.07 -4.55 -6.00
CA ARG A 27 -0.18 -5.75 -6.80
C ARG A 27 -0.02 -5.51 -8.30
N ALA A 28 -0.26 -4.28 -8.76
CA ALA A 28 -0.02 -3.86 -10.15
C ALA A 28 1.44 -3.45 -10.40
N ARG A 29 2.33 -3.57 -9.41
CA ARG A 29 3.73 -3.16 -9.53
C ARG A 29 4.43 -3.90 -10.66
N ARG A 30 5.20 -3.14 -11.43
CA ARG A 30 5.99 -3.63 -12.54
C ARG A 30 7.39 -4.00 -12.07
N TYR A 31 7.96 -5.01 -12.72
CA TYR A 31 9.31 -5.50 -12.44
C TYR A 31 10.12 -5.52 -13.73
N THR A 32 11.37 -5.10 -13.67
CA THR A 32 12.30 -5.12 -14.80
C THR A 32 13.58 -5.79 -14.38
N GLN A 33 13.94 -6.90 -15.03
CA GLN A 33 15.14 -7.68 -14.71
C GLN A 33 15.21 -8.09 -13.21
N GLY A 34 14.07 -8.39 -12.60
CA GLY A 34 13.98 -8.72 -11.17
C GLY A 34 14.02 -7.53 -10.21
N ILE A 35 14.17 -6.30 -10.72
CA ILE A 35 14.13 -5.07 -9.92
C ILE A 35 12.69 -4.56 -9.86
N ALA A 36 12.20 -4.29 -8.65
CA ALA A 36 10.91 -3.68 -8.44
C ALA A 36 10.92 -2.20 -8.85
N LEU A 37 9.99 -1.80 -9.72
CA LEU A 37 9.84 -0.39 -10.10
C LEU A 37 8.95 0.35 -9.10
N PRO A 38 9.16 1.67 -8.92
CA PRO A 38 8.27 2.50 -8.11
C PRO A 38 6.87 2.56 -8.70
N LEU A 39 5.88 2.72 -7.83
CA LEU A 39 4.49 2.92 -8.22
C LEU A 39 4.34 4.27 -8.90
N SER A 40 3.62 4.28 -10.02
CA SER A 40 3.28 5.51 -10.71
C SER A 40 1.96 6.07 -10.19
N VAL A 41 1.75 7.38 -10.41
CA VAL A 41 0.46 8.04 -10.17
C VAL A 41 -0.68 7.30 -10.87
N ARG A 42 -0.43 6.74 -12.06
CA ARG A 42 -1.43 5.99 -12.80
C ARG A 42 -1.87 4.73 -12.06
N ASP A 43 -0.92 3.96 -11.51
CA ASP A 43 -1.24 2.71 -10.81
C ASP A 43 -2.15 2.98 -9.58
N VAL A 44 -1.96 4.13 -8.91
CA VAL A 44 -2.82 4.56 -7.80
C VAL A 44 -4.16 5.12 -8.29
N CYS A 45 -4.17 5.90 -9.37
CA CYS A 45 -5.40 6.41 -9.98
C CYS A 45 -6.31 5.27 -10.43
N ASP A 46 -5.76 4.24 -11.06
CA ASP A 46 -6.52 3.07 -11.55
C ASP A 46 -7.25 2.37 -10.38
N VAL A 47 -6.61 2.29 -9.19
CA VAL A 47 -7.29 1.79 -7.97
C VAL A 47 -8.40 2.75 -7.53
N CYS A 48 -8.12 4.05 -7.52
CA CYS A 48 -9.09 5.07 -7.09
C CYS A 48 -10.30 5.22 -8.03
N GLU A 49 -10.19 4.77 -9.29
CA GLU A 49 -11.30 4.71 -10.24
C GLU A 49 -12.33 3.64 -9.86
N HIS A 50 -11.88 2.53 -9.25
CA HIS A 50 -12.73 1.41 -8.86
C HIS A 50 -13.07 1.41 -7.36
N TYR A 51 -12.22 2.00 -6.52
CA TYR A 51 -12.38 2.05 -5.07
C TYR A 51 -12.32 3.49 -4.58
N GLN A 52 -13.39 3.97 -3.96
CA GLN A 52 -13.42 5.33 -3.45
C GLN A 52 -12.41 5.50 -2.31
N SER A 53 -11.50 6.48 -2.46
CA SER A 53 -10.66 6.92 -1.35
C SER A 53 -11.45 7.82 -0.40
N LEU A 54 -11.17 7.69 0.89
CA LEU A 54 -11.76 8.50 1.95
C LEU A 54 -10.93 9.75 2.28
N LEU A 55 -9.73 9.86 1.69
CA LEU A 55 -8.82 10.98 1.89
C LEU A 55 -8.78 11.89 0.65
N PRO A 56 -8.46 13.19 0.83
CA PRO A 56 -8.11 14.05 -0.29
C PRO A 56 -6.97 13.43 -1.12
N ARG A 57 -7.08 13.44 -2.45
CA ARG A 57 -6.10 12.79 -3.34
C ARG A 57 -4.65 13.17 -3.05
N ALA A 58 -4.38 14.44 -2.75
CA ALA A 58 -3.02 14.92 -2.46
C ALA A 58 -2.42 14.17 -1.26
N TRP A 59 -3.19 14.02 -0.18
CA TRP A 59 -2.78 13.29 1.02
C TRP A 59 -2.64 11.80 0.77
N LEU A 60 -3.58 11.20 0.01
CA LEU A 60 -3.50 9.79 -0.36
C LEU A 60 -2.22 9.49 -1.15
N PHE A 61 -1.89 10.30 -2.16
CA PHE A 61 -0.68 10.10 -2.96
C PHE A 61 0.58 10.20 -2.09
N GLU A 62 0.66 11.21 -1.22
CA GLU A 62 1.80 11.40 -0.34
C GLU A 62 2.03 10.19 0.58
N LEU A 63 0.96 9.68 1.20
CA LEU A 63 1.02 8.49 2.05
C LEU A 63 1.40 7.23 1.27
N ILE A 64 0.82 7.03 0.08
CA ILE A 64 1.10 5.85 -0.74
C ILE A 64 2.53 5.85 -1.25
N PHE A 65 3.06 6.99 -1.71
CA PHE A 65 4.45 7.06 -2.18
C PHE A 65 5.45 6.94 -1.03
N MET A 66 5.12 7.45 0.16
CA MET A 66 5.95 7.19 1.34
C MET A 66 6.01 5.70 1.71
N LEU A 67 4.87 4.99 1.64
CA LEU A 67 4.81 3.54 1.84
C LEU A 67 5.55 2.78 0.73
N ASP A 68 5.48 3.27 -0.51
CA ASP A 68 6.20 2.72 -1.65
C ASP A 68 7.72 2.78 -1.45
N ASP A 69 8.23 3.94 -1.06
CA ASP A 69 9.65 4.15 -0.79
C ASP A 69 10.15 3.23 0.33
N LEU A 70 9.37 3.08 1.41
CA LEU A 70 9.70 2.17 2.51
C LEU A 70 9.77 0.72 2.04
N TRP A 71 8.77 0.28 1.27
CA TRP A 71 8.72 -1.08 0.73
C TRP A 71 9.88 -1.35 -0.24
N LEU A 72 10.21 -0.40 -1.11
CA LEU A 72 11.33 -0.50 -2.05
C LEU A 72 12.67 -0.58 -1.32
N ASP A 73 12.86 0.20 -0.26
CA ASP A 73 14.09 0.16 0.54
C ASP A 73 14.28 -1.23 1.20
N GLU A 74 13.22 -1.80 1.77
CA GLU A 74 13.25 -3.16 2.32
C GLU A 74 13.48 -4.25 1.25
N TYR A 75 12.83 -4.13 0.10
CA TYR A 75 12.99 -5.06 -1.01
C TYR A 75 14.43 -5.04 -1.55
N ASN A 76 14.99 -3.86 -1.76
CA ASN A 76 16.34 -3.68 -2.29
C ASN A 76 17.41 -4.11 -1.27
N LYS A 77 17.21 -3.87 0.03
CA LYS A 77 18.09 -4.42 1.08
C LYS A 77 18.10 -5.94 1.08
N SER A 78 16.95 -6.57 0.86
CA SER A 78 16.83 -8.03 0.79
C SER A 78 17.47 -8.58 -0.48
N SER A 79 17.29 -7.91 -1.62
CA SER A 79 17.88 -8.30 -2.91
C SER A 79 19.40 -8.23 -2.92
N LYS A 80 20.03 -7.33 -2.15
CA LYS A 80 21.51 -7.22 -2.05
C LYS A 80 22.17 -8.29 -1.18
N LYS A 81 21.40 -9.04 -0.38
CA LYS A 81 21.91 -10.08 0.52
C LYS A 81 22.03 -11.46 -0.13
N THR A 82 21.56 -11.61 -1.38
CA THR A 82 21.64 -12.84 -2.17
C THR A 82 22.71 -12.68 -3.24
#